data_AF-A0A433BMH7-F1
#
_entry.id   AF-A0A433BMH7-F1
#
_cell.length_a   1.000
_cell.length_b   1.000
_cell.length_c   1.000
_cell.angle_alpha   90.00
_cell.angle_beta   90.00
_cell.angle_gamma   90.00
#
_symmetry.space_group_name_H-M   'P 1'
#
loop_
_entity.id
_entity.type
_entity.pdbx_description
1 polymer ?
#
loop_
_entity_poly.entity_id
_entity_poly.type
_entity_poly.pdbx_seq_one_letter_code
_entity_poly.pdbx_strand_id
1 'polypeptide(L)' 'RGSEIQQRYSELMMLAAGPYSLPYIHEAMDAGWQGDHVGAAYCAPLASTYFNMRKTTIYGGSNEVQRNIVAQTVLG' A
#
# COMPACT_ATOMS: atom_id res chain seq x y z
N ARG A 1 7.33 -2.01 13.46
CA ARG A 1 8.26 -1.47 12.44
C ARG A 1 8.08 -2.09 11.05
N GLY A 2 7.86 -3.40 10.89
CA GLY A 2 7.65 -4.02 9.56
C GLY A 2 6.48 -3.42 8.78
N SER A 3 5.32 -3.21 9.43
CA SER A 3 4.14 -2.58 8.83
C SER A 3 4.38 -1.14 8.38
N GLU A 4 5.13 -0.36 9.15
CA GLU A 4 5.49 1.03 8.80
C GLU A 4 6.41 1.09 7.58
N ILE A 5 7.38 0.16 7.48
CA ILE A 5 8.26 0.05 6.31
C ILE A 5 7.45 -0.32 5.07
N GLN A 6 6.54 -1.29 5.17
CA GLN A 6 5.68 -1.69 4.05
C GLN A 6 4.76 -0.55 3.61
N GLN A 7 4.17 0.18 4.56
CA GLN A 7 3.35 1.34 4.24
C GLN A 7 4.18 2.41 3.51
N ARG A 8 5.36 2.76 4.04
CA ARG A 8 6.24 3.76 3.41
C ARG A 8 6.75 3.32 2.04
N TYR A 9 7.04 2.04 1.87
CA TYR A 9 7.43 1.48 0.59
C TYR A 9 6.30 1.62 -0.45
N SER A 10 5.07 1.29 -0.07
CA SER A 10 3.91 1.46 -0.95
C SER A 10 3.66 2.93 -1.34
N GLU A 11 3.89 3.88 -0.42
CA GLU A 11 3.85 5.32 -0.72
C GLU A 11 4.91 5.72 -1.76
N LEU A 12 6.14 5.25 -1.60
CA LEU A 12 7.23 5.56 -2.52
C LEU A 12 6.98 4.99 -3.92
N MET A 13 6.37 3.80 -4.04
CA MET A 13 5.99 3.25 -5.34
C MET A 13 4.94 4.13 -6.05
N MET A 14 3.93 4.62 -5.33
CA MET A 14 2.94 5.57 -5.87
C MET A 14 3.60 6.86 -6.35
N LEU A 15 4.51 7.43 -5.54
CA LEU A 15 5.23 8.65 -5.89
C LEU A 15 6.15 8.48 -7.09
N ALA A 16 6.84 7.35 -7.20
CA ALA A 16 7.74 7.05 -8.31
C ALA A 16 6.98 6.83 -9.62
N ALA A 17 5.83 6.15 -9.58
CA ALA A 17 4.99 5.94 -10.77
C ALA A 17 4.17 7.19 -11.16
N GLY A 18 3.89 8.09 -10.20
CA GLY A 18 3.20 9.34 -10.45
C GLY A 18 1.81 9.12 -11.08
N PRO A 19 1.43 9.89 -12.11
CA PRO A 19 0.12 9.78 -12.78
C PRO A 19 -0.18 8.38 -13.33
N TYR A 20 0.83 7.56 -13.66
CA TYR A 20 0.64 6.21 -14.18
C TYR A 20 0.11 5.21 -13.14
N SER A 21 0.10 5.58 -11.86
CA SER A 21 -0.46 4.74 -10.78
C SER A 21 -1.97 4.92 -10.58
N LEU A 22 -2.57 5.94 -11.18
CA LEU A 22 -3.98 6.34 -10.99
C LEU A 22 -5.00 5.69 -11.96
N PRO A 23 -4.65 5.26 -13.19
CA PRO A 23 -5.61 4.67 -14.11
C PRO A 23 -6.29 3.44 -13.51
N TYR A 24 -7.62 3.42 -13.62
CA TYR A 24 -8.45 2.29 -13.26
C TYR A 24 -9.14 1.78 -14.52
N ILE A 25 -8.61 0.70 -15.10
CA ILE A 25 -9.17 0.05 -16.29
C ILE A 25 -9.85 -1.22 -15.81
N HIS A 26 -11.18 -1.25 -15.86
CA HIS A 26 -11.97 -2.36 -15.31
C HIS A 26 -11.80 -3.63 -16.14
N GLU A 27 -11.77 -3.47 -17.46
CA GLU A 27 -11.60 -4.52 -18.46
C GLU A 27 -10.26 -5.25 -18.31
N ALA A 28 -9.24 -4.58 -17.76
CA ALA A 28 -7.94 -5.19 -17.48
C ALA A 28 -7.97 -6.24 -16.37
N MET A 29 -9.10 -6.37 -15.66
CA MET A 29 -9.33 -7.42 -14.67
C MET A 29 -9.91 -8.70 -15.29
N ASP A 30 -10.37 -8.64 -16.54
CA ASP A 30 -10.95 -9.78 -17.24
C ASP A 30 -9.85 -10.77 -17.66
N ALA A 31 -10.19 -12.06 -17.58
CA ALA A 31 -9.27 -13.12 -17.97
C ALA A 31 -8.91 -13.01 -19.46
N GLY A 32 -7.61 -12.96 -19.75
CA GLY A 32 -7.11 -12.90 -21.13
C GLY A 32 -7.19 -11.51 -21.77
N TRP A 33 -7.45 -10.44 -21.02
CA TRP A 33 -7.36 -9.08 -21.54
C TRP A 33 -6.00 -8.79 -22.21
N GLN A 34 -6.05 -8.24 -23.43
CA GLN A 34 -4.88 -7.93 -24.27
C GLN A 34 -4.78 -6.44 -24.62
N GLY A 35 -5.44 -5.57 -23.85
CA GLY A 35 -5.43 -4.13 -24.10
C GLY A 35 -4.10 -3.47 -23.70
N ASP A 36 -3.96 -2.20 -24.07
CA ASP A 36 -2.75 -1.44 -23.77
C ASP A 36 -2.71 -0.99 -22.31
N HIS A 37 -1.54 -1.14 -21.68
CA HIS A 37 -1.29 -0.58 -20.37
C HIS A 37 -1.05 0.93 -20.45
N VAL A 38 -1.56 1.66 -19.47
CA VAL A 38 -1.19 3.06 -19.28
C VAL A 38 0.16 3.10 -18.55
N GLY A 39 1.23 3.37 -19.29
CA GLY A 39 2.60 3.29 -18.76
C GLY A 39 3.09 1.85 -18.65
N ALA A 40 3.98 1.58 -17.69
CA ALA A 40 4.50 0.24 -17.48
C ALA A 40 3.46 -0.67 -16.79
N ALA A 41 3.42 -1.95 -17.16
CA ALA A 41 2.44 -2.91 -16.64
C ALA A 41 2.42 -3.02 -15.09
N TYR A 42 3.58 -2.85 -14.45
CA TYR A 42 3.70 -2.89 -12.98
C TYR A 42 3.08 -1.67 -12.28
N CYS A 43 2.72 -0.61 -13.01
CA CYS A 43 2.03 0.55 -12.43
C CYS A 43 0.55 0.25 -12.13
N ALA A 44 -0.07 -0.65 -12.89
CA ALA A 44 -1.49 -0.98 -12.78
C ALA A 44 -1.95 -1.42 -11.36
N PRO A 45 -1.22 -2.29 -10.63
CA PRO A 45 -1.64 -2.71 -9.29
C PRO A 45 -1.24 -1.75 -8.16
N LEU A 46 -0.57 -0.62 -8.43
CA LEU A 46 0.03 0.19 -7.37
C LEU A 46 -1.02 0.85 -6.45
N ALA A 47 -2.08 1.44 -7.01
CA ALA A 47 -3.13 2.07 -6.20
C ALA A 47 -3.86 1.05 -5.30
N SER A 48 -4.23 -0.12 -5.84
CA SER A 48 -4.90 -1.16 -5.05
C SER A 48 -3.98 -1.72 -3.95
N THR A 49 -2.69 -1.90 -4.25
CA THR A 49 -1.67 -2.31 -3.29
C THR A 49 -1.51 -1.27 -2.17
N TYR A 50 -1.42 0.02 -2.53
CA TYR A 50 -1.33 1.12 -1.59
C TYR A 50 -2.53 1.15 -0.62
N PHE A 51 -3.75 1.07 -1.16
CA PHE A 51 -4.96 1.07 -0.33
C PHE A 51 -5.05 -0.16 0.57
N ASN A 52 -4.64 -1.33 0.07
CA ASN A 52 -4.60 -2.55 0.88
C ASN A 52 -3.58 -2.46 2.01
N MET A 53 -2.39 -1.91 1.75
CA MET A 53 -1.32 -1.81 2.75
C MET A 53 -1.64 -0.86 3.90
N ARG A 54 -2.50 0.15 3.71
CA ARG A 54 -2.98 1.02 4.81
C ARG A 54 -3.61 0.26 5.96
N LYS A 55 -4.15 -0.94 5.71
CA LYS A 55 -4.77 -1.76 6.76
C LYS A 55 -3.76 -2.35 7.75
N THR A 56 -2.51 -2.55 7.32
CA THR A 56 -1.47 -3.25 8.09
C THR A 56 -0.96 -2.49 9.30
N THR A 57 -1.21 -1.19 9.37
CA THR A 57 -0.87 -0.35 10.53
C THR A 57 -2.04 -0.18 11.52
N ILE A 58 -3.17 -0.83 11.24
CA ILE A 58 -4.42 -0.74 12.02
C ILE A 58 -4.82 -2.10 12.61
N TYR A 59 -4.86 -3.15 11.78
CA TYR A 59 -5.30 -4.47 12.25
C TYR A 59 -4.23 -5.13 13.14
N GLY A 60 -4.64 -5.65 14.31
CA GLY A 60 -3.75 -6.17 15.35
C GLY A 60 -3.48 -5.21 16.52
N GLY A 61 -4.15 -4.05 16.53
CA GLY A 61 -3.93 -2.95 17.46
C GLY A 61 -3.10 -1.86 16.80
N SER A 62 -3.56 -0.60 16.89
CA SER A 62 -2.85 0.53 16.29
C SER A 62 -1.39 0.55 16.73
N ASN A 63 -0.48 0.85 15.80
CA ASN A 63 0.95 1.03 16.11
C ASN A 63 1.16 2.01 17.28
N GLU A 64 0.29 2.99 17.43
CA GLU A 64 0.32 3.95 18.53
C GLU A 64 -0.01 3.30 19.89
N VAL A 65 -1.07 2.49 19.93
CA VAL A 65 -1.46 1.74 21.14
C VAL A 65 -0.36 0.77 21.55
N GLN A 66 0.25 0.06 20.59
CA GLN A 66 1.37 -0.83 20.84
C GLN A 66 2.60 -0.07 21.38
N ARG A 67 2.92 1.11 20.83
CA ARG A 67 3.98 1.96 21.38
C ARG A 67 3.69 2.42 22.81
N ASN A 68 2.45 2.79 23.12
CA ASN A 68 2.08 3.21 24.47
C ASN A 68 2.17 2.06 25.49
N ILE A 69 1.72 0.85 25.12
CA ILE A 69 1.85 -0.34 25.98
C ILE A 69 3.33 -0.64 26.26
N VAL A 70 4.19 -0.61 25.22
CA VAL A 70 5.63 -0.81 25.39
C VAL A 70 6.24 0.28 26.27
N ALA A 71 5.87 1.55 26.08
CA ALA A 71 6.36 2.65 26.90
C ALA A 71 5.99 2.48 28.38
N GLN A 72 4.73 2.13 28.68
CA GLN A 72 4.29 1.84 30.06
C GLN A 72 5.04 0.64 30.66
N THR A 73 5.21 -0.44 29.89
CA THR A 73 5.88 -1.65 30.37
C THR A 73 7.37 -1.42 30.66
N VAL A 74 8.02 -0.53 29.90
CA VAL A 74 9.47 -0.25 30.02
C VAL A 74 9.78 0.89 30.98
N LEU A 75 8.93 1.92 31.05
CA LEU A 75 9.21 3.15 31.81
C LEU A 75 8.47 3.27 33.15
N GLY A 76 7.42 2.48 33.38
CA GLY A 76 6.57 2.56 34.58
C GLY A 76 5.45 3.57 34.44
#